data_AF-A0A955HCQ7-F1
#
_entry.id   AF-A0A955HCQ7-F1
#
_cell.length_a   1.000
_cell.length_b   1.000
_cell.length_c   1.000
_cell.angle_alpha   90.00
_cell.angle_beta   90.00
_cell.angle_gamma   90.00
#
_symmetry.space_group_name_H-M   'P 1'
#
loop_
_entity.id
_entity.type
_entity.pdbx_description
1 polymer ?
#
loop_
_entity_poly.entity_id
_entity_poly.type
_entity_poly.pdbx_seq_one_letter_code
_entity_poly.pdbx_strand_id
1 'polypeptide(L)'
;KVDGTYTTTGTTDAATSFEDHGFAVPGGNLITGIEVKLEVSGTTAAGTIAVDLSWNGGSSWTSTKSSPTMTTADAIVTLGSAGDNWGHAWVPANFSDANFAVRVTGQPSSNTLRIDAIQVRVYHHAGGGGAGGGGAI
;
A
#
# COMPACT_ATOMS: atom_id res chain seq x y z
N LYS A 1 7.71 7.25 14.07
CA LYS A 1 8.93 7.97 13.63
C LYS A 1 9.55 7.11 12.55
N VAL A 2 9.29 7.41 11.27
CA VAL A 2 9.94 6.67 10.17
C VAL A 2 11.37 7.21 10.13
N ASP A 3 12.31 6.40 10.63
CA ASP A 3 13.73 6.70 10.53
C ASP A 3 14.16 6.33 9.10
N GLY A 4 14.47 7.36 8.31
CA GLY A 4 14.82 7.30 6.89
C GLY A 4 16.09 6.48 6.63
N THR A 5 15.99 5.18 6.83
CA THR A 5 17.03 4.22 6.46
C THR A 5 16.77 3.87 5.01
N TYR A 6 17.56 4.46 4.11
CA TYR A 6 17.60 4.09 2.69
C TYR A 6 17.62 2.57 2.55
N THR A 7 16.53 1.99 2.06
CA THR A 7 16.54 0.56 1.72
C THR A 7 17.09 0.44 0.31
N THR A 8 18.42 0.40 0.18
CA THR A 8 19.07 0.06 -1.08
C THR A 8 19.15 -1.46 -1.18
N THR A 9 18.12 -2.07 -1.76
CA THR A 9 18.11 -3.50 -2.05
C THR A 9 18.53 -3.70 -3.49
N GLY A 10 19.79 -4.08 -3.67
CA GLY A 10 20.33 -4.56 -4.95
C GLY A 10 19.88 -5.98 -5.32
N THR A 11 18.72 -6.42 -4.80
CA THR A 11 18.14 -7.75 -5.07
C THR A 11 16.69 -7.57 -5.48
N THR A 12 16.25 -8.38 -6.45
CA THR A 12 14.95 -8.33 -7.14
C THR A 12 13.72 -8.54 -6.25
N ASP A 13 13.83 -8.54 -4.92
CA ASP A 13 12.71 -8.81 -3.98
C ASP A 13 12.94 -8.12 -2.63
N ALA A 14 12.79 -6.80 -2.62
CA ALA A 14 12.93 -5.98 -1.42
C ALA A 14 11.61 -5.87 -0.63
N ALA A 15 11.19 -6.91 0.06
CA ALA A 15 10.03 -6.83 0.93
C ALA A 15 10.34 -6.01 2.21
N THR A 16 10.15 -4.69 2.16
CA THR A 16 10.04 -3.86 3.37
C THR A 16 8.62 -3.98 3.90
N SER A 17 8.39 -4.84 4.89
CA SER A 17 7.11 -4.94 5.59
C SER A 17 6.93 -3.73 6.49
N PHE A 18 6.00 -2.83 6.13
CA PHE A 18 5.56 -1.75 7.00
C PHE A 18 4.44 -2.27 7.90
N GLU A 19 4.75 -2.46 9.19
CA GLU A 19 3.75 -2.74 10.21
C GLU A 19 2.86 -1.50 10.44
N ASP A 20 1.60 -1.74 10.76
CA ASP A 20 0.49 -0.77 10.67
C ASP A 20 0.43 0.10 11.95
N HIS A 21 1.48 0.87 12.24
CA HIS A 21 1.72 1.83 13.35
C HIS A 21 0.55 2.27 14.28
N GLY A 22 -0.22 1.33 14.86
CA GLY A 22 -1.47 1.61 15.58
C GLY A 22 -2.65 2.07 14.70
N PHE A 23 -2.59 1.91 13.38
CA PHE A 23 -3.73 2.16 12.50
C PHE A 23 -4.75 1.03 12.63
N ALA A 24 -6.02 1.40 12.78
CA ALA A 24 -7.12 0.45 12.79
C ALA A 24 -8.33 1.08 12.11
N VAL A 25 -8.93 0.33 11.19
CA VAL A 25 -10.20 0.73 10.58
C VAL A 25 -11.35 0.30 11.51
N PRO A 26 -12.31 1.18 11.85
CA PRO A 26 -13.47 0.80 12.65
C PRO A 26 -14.23 -0.38 12.05
N GLY A 27 -14.60 -1.34 12.90
CA GLY A 27 -15.45 -2.46 12.51
C GLY A 27 -16.78 -1.99 11.93
N GLY A 28 -17.22 -2.62 10.84
CA GLY A 28 -18.44 -2.26 10.11
C GLY A 28 -18.26 -1.20 9.03
N ASN A 29 -17.07 -0.59 8.91
CA ASN A 29 -16.78 0.28 7.78
C ASN A 29 -16.57 -0.52 6.50
N LEU A 30 -17.02 0.05 5.38
CA LEU A 30 -16.78 -0.44 4.03
C LEU A 30 -15.52 0.23 3.49
N ILE A 31 -14.59 -0.59 3.01
CA ILE A 31 -13.37 -0.14 2.34
C ILE A 31 -13.69 0.17 0.88
N THR A 32 -13.37 1.37 0.43
CA THR A 32 -13.67 1.82 -0.94
C THR A 32 -12.44 1.92 -1.82
N GLY A 33 -11.26 2.06 -1.22
CA GLY A 33 -10.03 2.05 -1.96
C GLY A 33 -8.80 2.15 -1.07
N ILE A 34 -7.65 1.84 -1.66
CA ILE A 34 -6.34 1.92 -1.02
C ILE A 34 -5.41 2.65 -1.98
N GLU A 35 -4.65 3.59 -1.42
CA GLU A 35 -3.65 4.37 -2.12
C GLU A 35 -2.30 4.17 -1.45
N VAL A 36 -1.27 3.89 -2.25
CA VAL A 36 0.13 3.83 -1.83
C VAL A 36 0.87 4.99 -2.49
N LYS A 37 1.48 5.84 -1.70
CA LYS A 37 2.39 6.89 -2.15
C LYS A 37 3.83 6.48 -1.88
N LEU A 38 4.67 6.67 -2.88
CA LEU A 38 6.11 6.42 -2.81
C LEU A 38 6.83 7.72 -3.14
N GLU A 39 7.86 8.06 -2.39
CA GLU A 39 8.88 9.05 -2.80
C GLU A 39 10.09 8.28 -3.33
N VAL A 40 10.38 8.43 -4.62
CA VAL A 40 11.28 7.55 -5.37
C VAL A 40 12.19 8.31 -6.31
N SER A 41 13.39 7.78 -6.51
CA SER A 41 14.33 8.22 -7.54
C SER A 41 15.21 7.08 -8.06
N GLY A 42 15.92 7.33 -9.15
CA GLY A 42 16.93 6.44 -9.71
C GLY A 42 18.27 7.15 -9.94
N THR A 43 19.36 6.40 -10.11
CA THR A 43 20.61 6.93 -10.67
C THR A 43 20.53 7.20 -12.19
N THR A 44 19.58 6.58 -12.89
CA THR A 44 19.29 6.82 -14.32
C THR A 44 17.78 6.91 -14.57
N ALA A 45 17.37 7.39 -15.75
CA ALA A 45 15.97 7.48 -16.16
C ALA A 45 15.44 6.13 -16.72
N ALA A 46 15.55 5.06 -15.93
CA ALA A 46 15.21 3.70 -16.33
C ALA A 46 14.73 2.83 -15.16
N GLY A 47 13.99 1.76 -15.45
CA GLY A 47 13.44 0.87 -14.43
C GLY A 47 12.17 1.38 -13.75
N THR A 48 11.55 0.52 -12.96
CA THR A 48 10.25 0.74 -12.31
C THR A 48 10.22 0.15 -10.92
N ILE A 49 9.24 0.56 -10.12
CA ILE A 49 8.92 -0.05 -8.83
C ILE A 49 7.53 -0.66 -8.95
N ALA A 50 7.41 -1.94 -8.59
CA ALA A 50 6.16 -2.66 -8.48
C ALA A 50 5.70 -2.69 -7.02
N VAL A 51 4.40 -2.58 -6.79
CA VAL A 51 3.76 -2.69 -5.48
C VAL A 51 2.63 -3.70 -5.56
N ASP A 52 2.47 -4.52 -4.53
CA ASP A 52 1.27 -5.28 -4.23
C ASP A 52 1.01 -5.32 -2.72
N LEU A 53 -0.23 -5.64 -2.36
CA LEU A 53 -0.74 -5.56 -1.00
C LEU A 53 -1.15 -6.96 -0.52
N SER A 54 -0.93 -7.22 0.77
CA SER A 54 -1.40 -8.43 1.45
C SER A 54 -2.43 -8.10 2.52
N TRP A 55 -3.35 -9.04 2.72
CA TRP A 55 -4.41 -8.99 3.73
C TRP A 55 -4.27 -10.08 4.80
N ASN A 56 -3.21 -10.88 4.71
CA ASN A 56 -2.97 -12.08 5.52
C ASN A 56 -1.47 -12.31 5.81
N GLY A 57 -0.75 -11.24 6.13
CA GLY A 57 0.64 -11.32 6.59
C GLY A 57 1.62 -11.80 5.51
N GLY A 58 1.31 -11.54 4.23
CA GLY A 58 2.15 -11.90 3.09
C GLY A 58 1.92 -13.31 2.54
N SER A 59 0.91 -14.05 3.02
CA SER A 59 0.56 -15.37 2.46
C SER A 59 -0.12 -15.26 1.09
N SER A 60 -0.80 -14.15 0.81
CA SER A 60 -1.46 -13.85 -0.45
C SER A 60 -1.32 -12.37 -0.78
N TRP A 61 -1.28 -12.08 -2.08
CA TRP A 61 -0.99 -10.75 -2.60
C TRP A 61 -2.00 -10.37 -3.68
N THR A 62 -2.32 -9.08 -3.77
CA THR A 62 -3.12 -8.52 -4.86
C THR A 62 -2.40 -8.61 -6.20
N SER A 63 -3.09 -8.26 -7.28
CA SER A 63 -2.41 -7.92 -8.53
C SER A 63 -1.46 -6.74 -8.32
N THR A 64 -0.29 -6.80 -8.96
CA THR A 64 0.73 -5.75 -8.90
C THR A 64 0.32 -4.49 -9.64
N LYS A 65 0.69 -3.32 -9.11
CA LYS A 65 0.71 -2.04 -9.82
C LYS A 65 2.14 -1.54 -9.93
N SER A 66 2.51 -0.99 -11.07
CA SER A 66 3.85 -0.47 -11.31
C SER A 66 3.85 1.06 -11.36
N SER A 67 4.93 1.66 -10.86
CA SER A 67 5.24 3.06 -11.08
C SER A 67 5.46 3.37 -12.57
N PRO A 68 5.44 4.66 -12.95
CA PRO A 68 6.10 5.11 -14.16
C PRO A 68 7.60 4.78 -14.15
N THR A 69 8.25 4.91 -15.31
CA THR A 69 9.72 4.82 -15.40
C THR A 69 10.36 5.84 -14.46
N MET A 70 11.38 5.40 -13.73
CA MET A 70 12.10 6.24 -12.77
C MET A 70 12.78 7.44 -13.46
N THR A 71 12.96 8.51 -12.70
CA THR A 71 13.76 9.66 -13.09
C THR A 71 14.94 9.83 -12.15
N THR A 72 15.88 10.71 -12.49
CA THR A 72 17.04 11.01 -11.64
C THR A 72 16.74 11.99 -10.50
N ALA A 73 15.53 12.57 -10.49
CA ALA A 73 15.06 13.45 -9.42
C ALA A 73 14.04 12.71 -8.55
N ASP A 74 13.91 13.15 -7.30
CA ASP A 74 12.90 12.62 -6.40
C ASP A 74 11.51 12.98 -6.93
N ALA A 75 10.66 11.97 -6.96
CA ALA A 75 9.31 12.07 -7.48
C ALA A 75 8.33 11.36 -6.55
N ILE A 76 7.15 11.97 -6.39
CA ILE A 76 6.04 11.32 -5.71
C ILE A 76 5.24 10.51 -6.72
N VAL A 77 5.18 9.20 -6.52
CA VAL A 77 4.35 8.27 -7.28
C VAL A 77 3.17 7.85 -6.42
N THR A 78 1.97 7.87 -6.98
CA THR A 78 0.75 7.39 -6.33
C THR A 78 0.22 6.18 -7.09
N LEU A 79 0.01 5.07 -6.39
CA LEU A 79 -0.58 3.84 -6.91
C LEU A 79 -1.89 3.55 -6.20
N GLY A 80 -2.91 3.17 -6.95
CA GLY A 80 -4.27 3.05 -6.43
C GLY A 80 -4.98 4.40 -6.33
N SER A 81 -6.13 4.42 -5.66
CA SER A 81 -6.99 5.59 -5.52
C SER A 81 -8.08 5.34 -4.47
N ALA A 82 -8.93 6.34 -4.23
CA ALA A 82 -10.09 6.22 -3.35
C ALA A 82 -11.16 5.19 -3.78
N GLY A 83 -11.14 4.76 -5.05
CA GLY A 83 -12.04 3.75 -5.60
C GLY A 83 -11.34 2.45 -6.03
N ASP A 84 -10.06 2.30 -5.72
CA ASP A 84 -9.25 1.17 -6.16
C ASP A 84 -9.00 0.20 -5.01
N ASN A 85 -9.66 -0.95 -5.05
CA ASN A 85 -9.52 -2.01 -4.07
C ASN A 85 -8.41 -3.02 -4.40
N TRP A 86 -7.56 -2.73 -5.39
CA TRP A 86 -6.45 -3.61 -5.78
C TRP A 86 -6.90 -5.03 -6.15
N GLY A 87 -8.12 -5.16 -6.67
CA GLY A 87 -8.71 -6.45 -7.06
C GLY A 87 -9.06 -7.38 -5.90
N HIS A 88 -9.07 -6.90 -4.66
CA HIS A 88 -9.42 -7.68 -3.47
C HIS A 88 -10.60 -7.07 -2.71
N ALA A 89 -11.42 -7.91 -2.08
CA ALA A 89 -12.51 -7.47 -1.22
C ALA A 89 -12.00 -7.25 0.21
N TRP A 90 -11.57 -6.02 0.51
CA TRP A 90 -10.98 -5.66 1.80
C TRP A 90 -12.02 -5.50 2.90
N VAL A 91 -11.69 -5.99 4.09
CA VAL A 91 -12.44 -5.78 5.34
C VAL A 91 -11.57 -5.08 6.38
N PRO A 92 -12.15 -4.39 7.37
CA PRO A 92 -11.40 -3.71 8.43
C PRO A 92 -10.35 -4.59 9.13
N ALA A 93 -10.66 -5.87 9.34
CA ALA A 93 -9.74 -6.83 9.99
C ALA A 93 -8.46 -7.12 9.18
N ASN A 94 -8.40 -6.76 7.90
CA ASN A 94 -7.20 -6.90 7.09
C ASN A 94 -6.14 -5.85 7.42
N PHE A 95 -6.52 -4.70 8.02
CA PHE A 95 -5.63 -3.59 8.38
C PHE A 95 -5.17 -3.69 9.83
N SER A 96 -4.58 -4.83 10.17
CA SER A 96 -3.88 -5.03 11.43
C SER A 96 -2.41 -5.33 11.16
N ASP A 97 -1.54 -5.09 12.14
CA ASP A 97 -0.11 -5.37 12.04
C ASP A 97 0.22 -6.80 11.58
N ALA A 98 -0.63 -7.76 11.95
CA ALA A 98 -0.43 -9.17 11.59
C ALA A 98 -0.88 -9.50 10.15
N ASN A 99 -1.75 -8.68 9.56
CA ASN A 99 -2.45 -8.99 8.33
C ASN A 99 -2.02 -8.09 7.16
N PHE A 100 -1.94 -6.78 7.38
CA PHE A 100 -1.63 -5.85 6.30
C PHE A 100 -0.14 -5.83 6.02
N ALA A 101 0.22 -5.99 4.76
CA ALA A 101 1.60 -5.78 4.33
C ALA A 101 1.64 -5.13 2.95
N VAL A 102 2.61 -4.24 2.77
CA VAL A 102 3.00 -3.70 1.46
C VAL A 102 4.27 -4.42 1.04
N ARG A 103 4.30 -4.96 -0.17
CA ARG A 103 5.55 -5.44 -0.78
C ARG A 103 5.90 -4.55 -1.94
N VAL A 104 7.19 -4.24 -2.02
CA VAL A 104 7.77 -3.38 -3.03
C VAL A 104 8.84 -4.16 -3.77
N THR A 105 8.74 -4.22 -5.09
CA THR A 105 9.69 -4.95 -5.93
C THR A 105 10.34 -3.97 -6.89
N GLY A 106 11.64 -3.74 -6.71
CA GLY A 106 12.44 -2.95 -7.64
C GLY A 106 12.68 -3.71 -8.94
N GLN A 107 12.49 -3.05 -10.07
CA GLN A 107 12.79 -3.57 -11.41
C GLN A 107 13.86 -2.67 -12.04
N PRO A 108 15.10 -2.71 -11.55
CA PRO A 108 16.17 -1.85 -12.04
C PRO A 108 16.53 -2.18 -13.49
N SER A 109 16.95 -1.17 -14.25
CA SER A 109 17.48 -1.34 -15.60
C SER A 109 18.78 -0.53 -15.71
N SER A 110 19.91 -1.19 -15.37
CA SER A 110 21.21 -0.52 -15.21
C SER A 110 21.12 0.73 -14.34
N ASN A 111 20.37 0.63 -13.25
CA ASN A 111 19.99 1.72 -12.35
C ASN A 111 19.99 1.24 -10.90
N THR A 112 20.26 2.14 -9.95
CA THR A 112 19.94 1.95 -8.54
C THR A 112 18.65 2.70 -8.23
N LEU A 113 17.61 1.98 -7.83
CA LEU A 113 16.34 2.57 -7.41
C LEU A 113 16.43 2.95 -5.92
N ARG A 114 15.78 4.05 -5.55
CA ARG A 114 15.75 4.59 -4.19
C ARG A 114 14.32 4.86 -3.81
N ILE A 115 14.02 4.61 -2.54
CA ILE A 115 12.74 4.91 -1.92
C ILE A 115 13.02 5.62 -0.61
N ASP A 116 12.52 6.84 -0.48
CA ASP A 116 12.73 7.66 0.72
C ASP A 116 11.51 7.59 1.65
N ALA A 117 10.31 7.41 1.08
CA ALA A 117 9.08 7.32 1.84
C ALA A 117 8.08 6.37 1.20
N ILE A 118 7.33 5.68 2.06
CA ILE A 118 6.15 4.89 1.71
C ILE A 118 5.02 5.33 2.64
N GLN A 119 3.88 5.68 2.05
CA GLN A 119 2.66 6.03 2.79
C GLN A 119 1.48 5.25 2.22
N VAL A 120 0.68 4.67 3.12
CA VAL A 120 -0.59 4.03 2.77
C VAL A 120 -1.74 4.89 3.26
N ARG A 121 -2.78 5.01 2.44
CA ARG A 121 -4.06 5.59 2.82
C ARG A 121 -5.17 4.61 2.47
N VAL A 122 -5.99 4.32 3.47
CA VAL A 122 -7.18 3.50 3.32
C VAL A 122 -8.40 4.41 3.31
N TYR A 123 -9.18 4.37 2.23
CA TYR A 123 -10.44 5.07 2.10
C TYR A 123 -11.56 4.16 2.56
N HIS A 124 -12.37 4.63 3.50
CA HIS A 124 -13.47 3.89 4.06
C HIS A 124 -14.60 4.81 4.48
N HIS A 125 -15.81 4.25 4.60
CA HIS A 125 -16.97 4.93 5.15
C HIS A 125 -17.77 3.97 6.04
N ALA A 126 -18.64 4.51 6.89
CA ALA A 126 -19.53 3.69 7.69
C ALA A 126 -20.40 2.82 6.77
N GLY A 127 -20.35 1.49 6.94
CA GLY A 127 -21.35 0.62 6.34
C GLY A 127 -22.70 0.97 6.94
N GLY A 128 -23.65 1.40 6.09
CA GLY A 128 -24.95 1.84 6.57
C GLY A 128 -25.64 0.77 7.42
N GLY A 129 -25.87 1.07 8.70
CA GLY A 129 -26.81 0.36 9.54
C GLY A 129 -28.22 0.66 9.07
N GLY A 130 -28.72 -0.09 8.08
CA GLY A 130 -30.12 -0.06 7.69
C GLY A 130 -30.99 -0.64 8.80
N ALA A 131 -31.82 0.21 9.40
CA ALA A 131 -32.75 -0.04 10.50
C ALA A 131 -33.56 -1.35 10.42
N GLY A 132 -33.62 -2.08 11.54
CA GLY A 132 -34.82 -2.79 11.99
C GLY A 132 -35.12 -2.24 13.39
N GLY A 133 -36.22 -1.56 13.67
CA GLY A 133 -37.58 -1.84 13.21
C GLY A 133 -38.26 -2.67 14.30
N GLY A 134 -38.72 -2.01 15.37
CA GLY A 134 -39.41 -2.67 16.47
C GLY A 134 -39.76 -1.69 17.58
N GLY A 135 -40.78 -0.88 17.35
CA GLY A 135 -41.43 -0.16 18.44
C GLY A 135 -42.04 -1.14 19.43
N ALA A 136 -41.87 -0.87 20.71
CA ALA A 136 -42.72 -1.38 21.77
C ALA A 136 -42.87 -0.26 22.81
N ILE A 137 -44.10 -0.11 23.27
CA ILE A 137 -44.65 0.95 24.14
C ILE A 137 -43.82 1.26 25.38
#